data_AF-A0A7K4KND9-F1
#
_entry.id   AF-A0A7K4KND9-F1
#
_cell.length_a   1.000
_cell.length_b   1.000
_cell.length_c   1.000
_cell.angle_alpha   90.00
_cell.angle_beta   90.00
_cell.angle_gamma   90.00
#
_symmetry.space_group_name_H-M   'P 1'
#
loop_
_entity.id
_entity.type
_entity.pdbx_description
1 polymer ?
#
loop_
_entity_poly.entity_id
_entity_poly.type
_entity_poly.pdbx_seq_one_letter_code
_entity_poly.pdbx_strand_id
1 'polypeptide(L)'
;QICLERMVPFSFPLSKCALWDPEPVGDVIGSHISYYRNPKLSIMEKTLRLAYRHAKQNEKQLFSCFLLGTLLVDEDGEGITVIIDRFDPGREI
;
A
#
# COMPACT_ATOMS: atom_id res chain seq x y z
N GLN A 1 1.40 18.65 -15.68
CA GLN A 1 0.09 18.60 -16.36
C GLN A 1 -0.78 17.66 -15.55
N ILE A 2 -1.66 18.20 -14.72
CA ILE A 2 -2.47 17.43 -13.78
C ILE A 2 -3.61 16.82 -14.59
N CYS A 3 -3.67 15.50 -14.66
CA CYS A 3 -4.89 14.82 -15.13
C CYS A 3 -5.98 15.06 -14.08
N LEU A 4 -6.83 16.07 -14.31
CA LEU A 4 -8.19 16.08 -13.77
C LEU A 4 -8.94 14.92 -14.45
N GLU A 5 -8.67 13.68 -14.03
CA GLU A 5 -9.62 12.62 -14.30
C GLU A 5 -10.89 12.97 -13.54
N ARG A 6 -11.93 13.41 -14.27
CA ARG A 6 -13.29 13.50 -13.74
C ARG A 6 -13.58 12.16 -13.09
N MET A 7 -13.72 12.13 -11.76
CA MET A 7 -14.23 10.96 -11.05
C MET A 7 -15.54 10.57 -11.72
N VAL A 8 -15.53 9.47 -12.45
CA VAL A 8 -16.75 8.92 -13.03
C VAL A 8 -17.55 8.38 -11.86
N PRO A 9 -18.81 8.80 -11.66
CA PRO A 9 -19.63 8.26 -10.60
C PRO A 9 -19.70 6.73 -10.74
N PHE A 10 -19.42 6.00 -9.66
CA PHE A 10 -19.74 4.58 -9.61
C PHE A 10 -21.24 4.43 -9.89
N SER A 11 -21.60 3.83 -11.02
CA SER A 11 -22.99 3.48 -11.30
C SER A 11 -23.24 2.09 -10.75
N PHE A 12 -24.00 2.03 -9.66
CA PHE A 12 -24.58 0.78 -9.20
C PHE A 12 -25.60 0.30 -10.25
N PRO A 13 -25.85 -1.02 -10.36
CA PRO A 13 -26.93 -1.54 -11.20
C PRO A 13 -28.22 -0.79 -10.92
N LEU A 14 -29.00 -0.49 -11.96
CA LEU A 14 -30.26 0.24 -11.83
C LEU A 14 -31.17 -0.45 -10.80
N SER A 15 -31.18 0.06 -9.57
CA SER A 15 -32.14 -0.32 -8.56
C SER A 15 -33.45 0.40 -8.85
N LYS A 16 -34.59 -0.23 -8.57
CA LYS A 16 -35.91 0.40 -8.75
C LYS A 16 -36.14 1.56 -7.76
N CYS A 17 -35.34 1.64 -6.71
CA CYS A 17 -35.42 2.64 -5.65
C CYS A 17 -34.01 3.13 -5.30
N ALA A 18 -33.82 4.43 -5.11
CA ALA A 18 -32.61 4.99 -4.51
C ALA A 18 -32.57 4.62 -3.01
N LEU A 19 -31.42 4.14 -2.53
CA LEU A 19 -31.24 3.77 -1.11
C LEU A 19 -30.82 4.96 -0.23
N TRP A 20 -30.37 6.06 -0.84
CA TRP A 20 -29.98 7.31 -0.19
C TRP A 20 -30.21 8.48 -1.15
N ASP A 21 -30.22 9.71 -0.61
CA ASP A 21 -30.24 10.93 -1.40
C ASP A 21 -28.84 11.23 -1.95
N PRO A 22 -28.64 11.28 -3.28
CA PRO A 22 -27.33 11.55 -3.86
C PRO A 22 -26.97 13.04 -3.92
N GLU A 23 -27.83 13.95 -3.45
CA GLU A 23 -27.55 15.39 -3.46
C GLU A 23 -26.27 15.69 -2.65
N PRO A 24 -25.24 16.30 -3.26
CA PRO A 24 -23.99 16.57 -2.57
C PRO A 24 -24.18 17.63 -1.49
N VAL A 25 -23.85 17.27 -0.25
CA VAL A 25 -23.84 18.21 0.88
C VAL A 25 -22.39 18.51 1.25
N GLY A 26 -21.91 19.68 0.85
CA GLY A 26 -20.54 20.16 1.11
C GLY A 26 -19.58 19.99 -0.07
N ASP A 27 -18.30 20.27 0.18
CA ASP A 27 -17.25 20.22 -0.84
C ASP A 27 -16.79 18.79 -1.12
N VAL A 28 -16.40 18.52 -2.37
CA VAL A 28 -15.81 17.24 -2.76
C VAL A 28 -14.37 17.15 -2.26
N ILE A 29 -14.06 16.10 -1.50
CA ILE A 29 -12.71 15.84 -0.99
C ILE A 29 -12.11 14.63 -1.72
N GLY A 30 -10.95 14.81 -2.34
CA GLY A 30 -10.15 13.72 -2.89
C GLY A 30 -9.42 12.97 -1.78
N SER A 31 -9.49 11.64 -1.78
CA SER A 31 -8.76 10.79 -0.83
C SER A 31 -7.63 10.06 -1.53
N HIS A 32 -6.39 10.25 -1.08
CA HIS A 32 -5.23 9.57 -1.63
C HIS A 32 -4.13 9.40 -0.58
N ILE A 33 -3.61 8.17 -0.47
CA ILE A 33 -2.69 7.73 0.61
C ILE A 33 -1.36 8.49 0.64
N SER A 34 -0.96 9.11 -0.46
CA SER A 34 0.29 9.87 -0.56
C SER A 34 0.09 11.21 -1.27
N TYR A 35 -1.05 11.87 -1.02
CA TYR A 35 -1.35 13.15 -1.65
C TYR A 35 -0.36 14.24 -1.22
N TYR A 36 -0.10 14.33 0.08
CA TYR A 36 0.70 15.41 0.66
C TYR A 36 2.17 15.04 0.85
N ARG A 37 2.50 13.77 1.08
CA ARG A 37 3.89 13.28 1.25
C ARG A 37 4.12 11.98 0.49
N ASN A 38 5.35 11.82 0.01
CA ASN A 38 5.80 10.56 -0.57
C ASN A 38 5.87 9.46 0.49
N PRO A 39 5.46 8.21 0.17
CA PRO A 39 5.65 7.08 1.06
C PRO A 39 7.14 6.87 1.34
N LYS A 40 7.48 6.58 2.59
CA LYS A 40 8.85 6.26 3.00
C LYS A 40 8.99 4.76 3.23
N LEU A 41 10.17 4.25 2.90
CA LEU A 41 10.55 2.86 3.16
C LEU A 41 11.83 2.85 3.99
N SER A 42 11.76 2.25 5.18
CA SER A 42 12.92 2.02 6.04
C SER A 42 13.14 0.51 6.15
N ILE A 43 14.36 0.06 5.86
CA ILE A 43 14.69 -1.36 5.90
C ILE A 43 15.83 -1.57 6.89
N MET A 44 15.64 -2.48 7.84
CA MET A 44 16.72 -2.89 8.73
C MET A 44 17.76 -3.70 7.96
N GLU A 45 19.00 -3.26 8.04
CA GLU A 45 20.13 -3.87 7.33
C GLU A 45 20.31 -5.36 7.70
N LYS A 46 20.04 -5.75 8.95
CA LYS A 46 20.00 -7.16 9.39
C LYS A 46 19.04 -8.03 8.55
N THR A 47 17.90 -7.47 8.15
CA THR A 47 16.86 -8.17 7.38
C THR A 47 17.33 -8.45 5.96
N LEU A 48 17.99 -7.46 5.34
CA LEU A 48 18.61 -7.63 4.03
C LEU A 48 19.76 -8.66 4.07
N ARG A 49 20.59 -8.65 5.12
CA ARG A 49 21.66 -9.65 5.28
C ARG A 49 21.11 -11.06 5.38
N LEU A 50 20.01 -11.27 6.10
CA LEU A 50 19.35 -12.58 6.18
C LEU A 50 18.80 -13.04 4.84
N ALA A 51 18.12 -12.14 4.11
CA ALA A 51 17.62 -12.42 2.76
C ALA A 51 18.76 -12.79 1.80
N TYR A 52 19.84 -12.02 1.80
CA TYR A 52 21.04 -12.29 0.98
C TYR A 52 21.68 -13.63 1.33
N ARG A 53 21.87 -13.94 2.62
CA ARG A 53 22.44 -15.22 3.06
C ARG A 53 21.58 -16.39 2.62
N HIS A 54 20.26 -16.28 2.77
CA HIS A 54 19.34 -17.32 2.35
C HIS A 54 19.36 -17.51 0.83
N ALA A 55 19.42 -16.42 0.05
CA ALA A 55 19.54 -16.49 -1.40
C ALA A 55 20.83 -17.19 -1.85
N LYS A 56 21.96 -16.94 -1.18
CA LYS A 56 23.24 -17.59 -1.47
C LYS A 56 23.27 -19.08 -1.14
N GLN A 57 22.48 -19.50 -0.15
CA GLN A 57 22.33 -20.91 0.23
C GLN A 57 21.28 -21.63 -0.61
N ASN A 58 20.51 -20.91 -1.42
CA ASN A 58 19.44 -21.49 -2.22
C ASN A 58 20.01 -22.01 -3.54
N GLU A 59 19.81 -23.31 -3.81
CA GLU A 59 20.27 -23.96 -5.04
C GLU A 59 19.32 -23.73 -6.22
N LYS A 60 18.15 -23.11 -5.99
CA LYS A 60 17.18 -22.81 -7.06
C LYS A 60 17.67 -21.63 -7.90
N GLN A 61 17.46 -21.73 -9.21
CA GLN A 61 17.80 -20.68 -10.17
C GLN A 61 17.04 -19.36 -9.92
N LEU A 62 15.85 -19.43 -9.30
CA LEU A 62 15.05 -18.29 -8.89
C LEU A 62 14.79 -18.35 -7.39
N PHE A 63 15.19 -17.29 -6.69
CA PHE A 63 15.01 -17.12 -5.26
C PHE A 63 13.82 -16.20 -4.98
N SER A 64 12.89 -16.66 -4.14
CA SER A 64 11.78 -15.87 -3.61
C SER A 64 11.79 -15.91 -2.09
N CYS A 65 11.46 -14.78 -1.46
CA CYS A 65 11.26 -14.68 -0.02
C CYS A 65 10.27 -13.55 0.30
N PHE A 66 9.90 -13.43 1.56
CA PHE A 66 9.01 -12.40 2.07
C PHE A 66 9.78 -11.48 3.02
N LEU A 67 9.51 -10.19 2.90
CA LEU A 67 9.96 -9.17 3.85
C LEU A 67 8.73 -8.67 4.60
N LEU A 68 8.79 -8.73 5.92
CA LEU A 68 7.70 -8.39 6.80
C LEU A 68 8.04 -7.11 7.57
N GLY A 69 7.00 -6.35 7.89
CA GLY A 69 7.16 -5.04 8.46
C GLY A 69 5.88 -4.47 9.07
N THR A 70 5.94 -3.19 9.38
CA THR A 70 4.84 -2.41 9.94
C THR A 70 4.62 -1.17 9.08
N LEU A 71 3.36 -0.85 8.79
CA LEU A 71 2.96 0.43 8.20
C LEU A 71 2.66 1.41 9.32
N LEU A 72 3.29 2.57 9.30
CA LEU A 72 3.04 3.68 10.22
C LEU A 72 2.44 4.84 9.43
N VAL A 73 1.54 5.56 10.10
CA VAL A 73 0.95 6.81 9.63
C VAL A 73 1.44 7.92 10.57
N ASP A 74 1.86 9.05 10.01
CA ASP A 74 2.28 10.22 10.77
C ASP A 74 1.10 10.76 11.61
N GLU A 75 1.37 11.49 12.70
CA GLU A 75 0.32 11.99 13.61
C GLU A 75 -0.71 12.90 12.92
N ASP A 76 -0.29 13.61 11.88
CA ASP A 76 -1.16 14.47 11.07
C ASP A 76 -1.91 13.72 9.97
N GLY A 77 -1.69 12.42 9.80
CA GLY A 77 -2.33 11.60 8.77
C GLY A 77 -1.75 11.77 7.37
N GLU A 78 -0.75 12.64 7.19
CA GLU A 78 -0.32 13.08 5.85
C GLU A 78 0.91 12.36 5.30
N GLY A 79 1.55 11.53 6.12
CA GLY A 79 2.68 10.71 5.72
C GLY A 79 2.52 9.27 6.12
N ILE A 80 3.08 8.39 5.28
CA ILE A 80 3.15 6.95 5.55
C ILE A 80 4.61 6.47 5.49
N THR A 81 4.96 5.59 6.41
CA THR A 81 6.27 4.92 6.45
C THR A 81 6.08 3.43 6.62
N VAL A 82 6.68 2.64 5.72
CA VAL A 82 6.80 1.18 5.89
C VAL A 82 8.15 0.88 6.50
N ILE A 83 8.16 0.19 7.64
CA ILE A 83 9.37 -0.31 8.29
C ILE A 83 9.47 -1.80 8.07
N ILE A 84 10.50 -2.24 7.34
CA ILE A 84 10.82 -3.65 7.11
C ILE A 84 11.90 -4.09 8.12
N ASP A 85 11.52 -4.96 9.05
CA ASP A 85 12.36 -5.39 10.19
C ASP A 85 12.46 -6.92 10.33
N ARG A 86 11.71 -7.67 9.52
CA ARG A 86 11.62 -9.12 9.59
C ARG A 86 11.81 -9.78 8.22
N PHE A 87 12.56 -10.86 8.19
CA PHE A 87 12.77 -11.71 7.02
C PHE A 87 12.00 -13.02 7.22
N ASP A 88 11.32 -13.48 6.18
CA ASP A 88 10.63 -14.76 6.13
C ASP A 88 10.98 -15.49 4.82
N PRO A 89 11.64 -16.67 4.87
CA PRO A 89 11.97 -17.44 3.67
C PRO A 89 10.73 -18.01 2.95
N GLY A 90 9.56 -17.99 3.58
CA GLY A 90 8.39 -18.69 3.11
C GLY A 90 8.46 -20.20 3.38
N ARG A 91 7.38 -20.91 3.02
CA ARG A 91 7.29 -22.37 3.12
C ARG A 91 6.83 -22.93 1.78
N GLU A 92 7.31 -24.12 1.43
CA GLU A 92 6.72 -24.89 0.33
C GLU A 92 5.33 -25.36 0.77
N ILE A 93 4.36 -25.32 -0.16
CA ILE A 93 2.98 -25.79 0.05
C ILE A 93 2.86 -27.17 -0.59
#